data_AF-A0AAQ3Q7Q7-F1
#
_entry.id   AF-A0AAQ3Q7Q7-F1
#
_cell.length_a   1.000
_cell.length_b   1.000
_cell.length_c   1.000
_cell.angle_alpha   90.00
_cell.angle_beta   90.00
_cell.angle_gamma   90.00
#
_symmetry.space_group_name_H-M   'P 1'
#
loop_
_entity.id
_entity.type
_entity.pdbx_description
1 polymer ?
#
loop_
_entity_poly.entity_id
_entity_poly.type
_entity_poly.pdbx_seq_one_letter_code
_entity_poly.pdbx_strand_id
1 'polypeptide(L)'
;MVEEAEELVVRWAPASPYETVAMMASGNAVVVFSVSGCCMCHVVKRLLLGLGVGPTVYELDQEKGGREIQAVLSHLLLSSSGSSTTTSASSSGGVPAVFVGGKLLGGVEKVMSCHINGSLVPLLKQVGALWL
;
A
#
# COMPACT_ATOMS: atom_id res chain seq x y z
N MET A 1 -9.26 32.70 -26.92
CA MET A 1 -9.71 33.39 -25.70
C MET A 1 -11.17 33.03 -25.57
N VAL A 2 -11.57 31.97 -24.88
CA VAL A 2 -11.07 31.27 -23.70
C VAL A 2 -11.59 29.82 -23.83
N GLU A 3 -10.69 28.83 -23.79
CA GLU A 3 -10.55 27.84 -22.68
C GLU A 3 -11.80 26.94 -22.54
N GLU A 4 -11.81 25.75 -23.15
CA GLU A 4 -11.18 24.50 -22.68
C GLU A 4 -11.64 24.10 -21.27
N ALA A 5 -12.74 23.35 -21.19
CA ALA A 5 -12.94 22.24 -20.26
C ALA A 5 -14.39 21.77 -20.34
N GLU A 6 -14.70 20.85 -21.24
CA GLU A 6 -15.74 19.81 -21.07
C GLU A 6 -15.71 18.91 -22.32
N GLU A 7 -14.91 17.83 -22.31
CA GLU A 7 -15.35 16.54 -22.83
C GLU A 7 -14.29 15.45 -22.57
N LEU A 8 -14.78 14.23 -22.36
CA LEU A 8 -14.05 12.97 -22.21
C LEU A 8 -13.48 12.69 -20.83
N VAL A 9 -14.36 12.11 -20.02
CA VAL A 9 -14.04 10.98 -19.12
C VAL A 9 -13.31 9.91 -19.94
N VAL A 10 -12.01 10.10 -20.13
CA VAL A 10 -11.12 9.09 -20.68
C VAL A 10 -11.13 7.96 -19.66
N ARG A 11 -11.68 6.82 -20.08
CA ARG A 11 -11.42 5.52 -19.47
C ARG A 11 -9.93 5.24 -19.58
N TRP A 12 -9.13 5.89 -18.75
CA TRP A 12 -7.72 5.59 -18.66
C TRP A 12 -7.64 4.29 -17.84
N ALA A 13 -7.52 3.18 -18.55
CA ALA A 13 -6.96 2.00 -17.90
C ALA A 13 -5.49 2.32 -17.64
N PRO A 14 -4.94 1.98 -16.46
CA PRO A 14 -3.57 2.30 -16.18
C PRO A 14 -2.61 1.69 -17.18
N ALA A 15 -1.77 2.54 -17.78
CA ALA A 15 -0.90 2.14 -18.89
C ALA A 15 0.20 1.18 -18.41
N SER A 16 0.50 1.16 -17.11
CA SER A 16 1.42 0.21 -16.48
C SER A 16 0.96 -0.20 -15.07
N PRO A 17 1.35 -1.39 -14.58
CA PRO A 17 1.01 -1.83 -13.22
C PRO A 17 1.62 -0.92 -12.12
N TYR A 18 2.72 -0.22 -12.41
CA TYR A 18 3.29 0.81 -11.54
C TYR A 18 2.36 2.01 -11.36
N GLU A 19 1.74 2.45 -12.46
CA GLU A 19 0.79 3.55 -12.44
C GLU A 19 -0.48 3.17 -11.67
N THR A 20 -0.95 1.93 -11.84
CA THR A 20 -2.06 1.38 -11.04
C THR A 20 -1.75 1.45 -9.55
N VAL A 21 -0.56 0.99 -9.12
CA VAL A 21 -0.16 1.03 -7.71
C VAL A 21 -0.10 2.47 -7.20
N ALA A 22 0.49 3.39 -7.98
CA ALA A 22 0.60 4.80 -7.61
C ALA A 22 -0.78 5.47 -7.47
N MET A 23 -1.70 5.17 -8.39
CA MET A 23 -3.08 5.64 -8.35
C MET A 23 -3.83 5.09 -7.13
N MET A 24 -3.76 3.78 -6.89
CA MET A 24 -4.37 3.13 -5.73
C MET A 24 -3.82 3.72 -4.41
N ALA A 25 -2.51 3.94 -4.34
CA ALA A 25 -1.85 4.48 -3.15
C ALA A 25 -2.18 5.96 -2.89
N SER A 26 -2.32 6.78 -3.94
CA SER A 26 -2.59 8.22 -3.81
C SER A 26 -4.06 8.55 -3.55
N GLY A 27 -4.98 7.67 -3.91
CA GLY A 27 -6.43 7.87 -3.69
C GLY A 27 -6.88 7.80 -2.22
N ASN A 28 -6.06 7.27 -1.32
CA ASN A 28 -6.42 7.07 0.08
C ASN A 28 -5.25 7.43 1.01
N ALA A 29 -5.56 7.90 2.23
CA ALA A 29 -4.54 8.30 3.20
C ALA A 29 -3.67 7.12 3.66
N VAL A 30 -4.24 5.92 3.77
CA VAL A 30 -3.52 4.67 4.08
C VAL A 30 -4.06 3.54 3.22
N VAL A 31 -3.15 2.82 2.58
CA VAL A 31 -3.47 1.69 1.71
C VAL A 31 -2.66 0.46 2.12
N VAL A 32 -3.31 -0.70 2.16
CA VAL A 32 -2.71 -2.00 2.45
C VAL A 32 -3.03 -2.95 1.31
N PHE A 33 -1.99 -3.37 0.59
CA PHE A 33 -2.11 -4.48 -0.34
C PHE A 33 -1.94 -5.80 0.41
N SER A 34 -2.86 -6.73 0.17
CA SER A 34 -3.02 -7.97 0.91
C SER A 34 -3.27 -9.13 -0.05
N VAL A 35 -3.14 -10.35 0.47
CA VAL A 35 -3.63 -11.58 -0.17
C VAL A 35 -4.46 -12.36 0.86
N SER A 36 -5.57 -12.93 0.42
CA SER A 36 -6.42 -13.79 1.24
C SER A 36 -5.62 -14.93 1.90
N GLY A 37 -5.83 -15.13 3.19
CA GLY A 37 -5.13 -16.17 3.96
C GLY A 37 -3.72 -15.81 4.42
N CYS A 38 -3.20 -14.61 4.12
CA CYS A 38 -1.91 -14.17 4.65
C CYS A 38 -2.02 -13.71 6.11
N CYS A 39 -1.38 -14.46 7.03
CA CYS A 39 -1.37 -14.14 8.46
C CYS A 39 -0.77 -12.75 8.76
N MET A 40 0.30 -12.37 8.05
CA MET A 40 0.95 -11.08 8.24
C MET A 40 0.07 -9.92 7.77
N CYS A 41 -0.71 -10.10 6.70
CA CYS A 41 -1.69 -9.11 6.27
C CYS A 41 -2.74 -8.87 7.35
N HIS A 42 -3.25 -9.92 8.01
CA HIS A 42 -4.18 -9.77 9.13
C HIS A 42 -3.57 -8.99 10.29
N VAL A 43 -2.30 -9.26 10.64
CA VAL A 43 -1.60 -8.56 11.71
C VAL A 43 -1.50 -7.05 11.41
N VAL A 44 -1.08 -6.67 10.20
CA VAL A 44 -0.96 -5.27 9.79
C VAL A 44 -2.32 -4.56 9.79
N LYS A 45 -3.37 -5.21 9.26
CA LYS A 45 -4.74 -4.67 9.28
C LYS A 45 -5.22 -4.40 10.71
N ARG A 46 -5.03 -5.38 11.60
CA ARG A 46 -5.43 -5.28 13.02
C ARG A 46 -4.64 -4.20 13.75
N LEU A 47 -3.35 -4.05 13.46
CA LEU A 47 -2.53 -2.98 14.03
C LEU A 47 -3.09 -1.61 13.65
N LEU A 48 -3.34 -1.36 12.36
CA LEU A 48 -3.85 -0.07 11.88
C LEU A 48 -5.24 0.24 12.46
N LEU A 49 -6.14 -0.76 12.46
CA LEU A 49 -7.47 -0.62 13.08
C LEU A 49 -7.37 -0.34 14.59
N GLY A 50 -6.45 -1.02 15.30
CA GLY A 50 -6.20 -0.81 16.72
C GLY A 50 -5.65 0.58 17.06
N LEU A 51 -5.00 1.23 16.11
CA LEU A 51 -4.56 2.63 16.21
C LEU A 51 -5.67 3.64 15.89
N GLY A 52 -6.87 3.17 15.53
CA GLY A 52 -7.99 4.04 15.12
C GLY A 52 -7.93 4.51 13.67
N VAL A 53 -7.10 3.87 12.82
CA VAL A 53 -7.00 4.18 11.40
C VAL A 53 -7.92 3.25 10.60
N GLY A 54 -8.62 3.81 9.61
CA GLY A 54 -9.37 3.03 8.61
C GLY A 54 -8.58 2.86 7.30
N PRO A 55 -7.71 1.86 7.16
CA PRO A 55 -6.95 1.66 5.93
C PRO A 55 -7.83 1.10 4.80
N THR A 56 -7.56 1.53 3.57
CA THR A 56 -8.12 0.89 2.38
C THR A 56 -7.32 -0.38 2.08
N VAL A 57 -8.01 -1.51 1.93
CA VAL A 57 -7.39 -2.81 1.68
C VAL A 57 -7.70 -3.26 0.26
N TYR A 58 -6.66 -3.62 -0.49
CA TYR A 58 -6.78 -4.28 -1.80
C TYR A 58 -6.30 -5.73 -1.69
N GLU A 59 -7.20 -6.69 -1.87
CA GLU A 59 -6.87 -8.13 -1.92
C GLU A 59 -6.42 -8.49 -3.34
N LEU A 60 -5.12 -8.70 -3.53
CA LEU A 60 -4.52 -8.93 -4.86
C LEU A 60 -4.95 -10.25 -5.49
N ASP A 61 -5.39 -11.24 -4.71
CA ASP A 61 -5.95 -12.48 -5.25
C ASP A 61 -7.35 -12.29 -5.85
N GLN A 62 -8.03 -11.19 -5.51
CA GLN A 62 -9.37 -10.87 -6.02
C GLN A 62 -9.35 -9.71 -7.03
N GLU A 63 -8.25 -8.96 -7.08
CA GLU A 63 -8.08 -7.81 -7.97
C GLU A 63 -7.74 -8.23 -9.41
N LYS A 64 -8.34 -7.54 -10.38
CA LYS A 64 -8.00 -7.76 -11.79
C LYS A 64 -6.58 -7.27 -12.07
N GLY A 65 -5.69 -8.16 -12.50
CA GLY A 65 -4.27 -7.86 -12.68
C GLY A 65 -3.48 -7.85 -11.36
N GLY A 66 -4.03 -8.44 -10.30
CA GLY A 66 -3.40 -8.46 -8.99
C GLY A 66 -2.03 -9.17 -8.97
N ARG A 67 -1.78 -10.14 -9.86
CA ARG A 67 -0.45 -10.76 -10.00
C ARG A 67 0.61 -9.78 -10.51
N GLU A 68 0.27 -8.96 -11.50
CA GLU A 68 1.13 -7.94 -12.07
C GLU A 68 1.40 -6.83 -11.04
N ILE A 69 0.37 -6.41 -10.30
CA ILE A 69 0.48 -5.49 -9.18
C ILE A 69 1.40 -6.07 -8.09
N GLN A 70 1.21 -7.34 -7.72
CA GLN A 70 2.02 -8.03 -6.71
C GLN A 70 3.50 -8.13 -7.11
N ALA A 71 3.79 -8.37 -8.40
CA ALA A 71 5.15 -8.35 -8.92
C ALA A 71 5.79 -6.97 -8.77
N VAL A 72 5.06 -5.91 -9.11
CA VAL A 72 5.51 -4.52 -8.92
C VAL A 72 5.77 -4.21 -7.45
N LEU A 73 4.85 -4.56 -6.56
CA LEU A 73 5.01 -4.36 -5.11
C LEU A 73 6.23 -5.10 -4.57
N SER A 74 6.47 -6.33 -5.04
CA SER A 74 7.68 -7.08 -4.71
C SER A 74 8.94 -6.33 -5.12
N HIS A 75 9.00 -5.81 -6.35
CA HIS A 75 10.13 -5.00 -6.83
C HIS A 75 10.32 -3.71 -6.02
N LEU A 76 9.25 -2.98 -5.72
CA LEU A 76 9.31 -1.74 -4.96
C LEU A 76 9.80 -1.96 -3.52
N LEU A 77 9.33 -3.03 -2.87
CA LEU A 77 9.75 -3.40 -1.52
C LEU A 77 11.23 -3.81 -1.47
N LEU A 78 11.69 -4.58 -2.46
CA LEU A 78 13.10 -4.94 -2.60
C LEU A 78 13.98 -3.72 -2.85
N SER A 79 13.52 -2.76 -3.66
CA SER A 79 14.27 -1.53 -3.93
C SER A 79 14.31 -0.57 -2.73
N SER A 80 13.30 -0.60 -1.86
CA SER A 80 13.19 0.31 -0.71
C SER A 80 13.81 -0.24 0.56
N SER A 81 13.88 -1.57 0.68
CA SER A 81 14.56 -2.26 1.78
C SER A 81 15.98 -2.60 1.32
N GLY A 82 16.99 -1.86 1.76
CA GLY A 82 18.40 -2.20 1.54
C GLY A 82 18.86 -3.51 2.22
N SER A 83 17.92 -4.35 2.66
CA SER A 83 18.14 -5.63 3.31
C SER A 83 17.64 -6.75 2.38
N SER A 84 18.59 -7.57 1.90
CA SER A 84 18.34 -8.84 1.20
C SER A 84 17.83 -9.95 2.14
N THR A 85 17.09 -9.60 3.18
CA THR A 85 16.41 -10.59 4.03
C THR A 85 15.20 -11.11 3.25
N THR A 86 15.48 -12.13 2.47
CA THR A 86 14.51 -13.16 2.08
C THR A 86 13.88 -13.69 3.37
N THR A 87 12.77 -13.10 3.82
CA THR A 87 11.85 -13.81 4.70
C THR A 87 11.31 -14.97 3.86
N SER A 88 12.01 -16.09 3.98
CA SER A 88 11.79 -17.40 3.40
C SER A 88 10.37 -17.63 2.87
N ALA A 89 10.28 -17.91 1.57
CA ALA A 89 9.32 -18.81 0.95
C ALA A 89 7.86 -18.78 1.46
N SER A 90 7.29 -17.60 1.69
CA SER A 90 5.84 -17.50 1.65
C SER A 90 5.41 -17.28 0.20
N SER A 91 4.42 -18.03 -0.25
CA SER A 91 3.74 -17.95 -1.55
C SER A 91 3.05 -16.59 -1.83
N SER A 92 3.47 -15.52 -1.14
CA SER A 92 2.85 -14.21 -1.03
C SER A 92 3.88 -13.08 -1.19
N GLY A 93 4.90 -13.29 -2.04
CA GLY A 93 5.93 -12.29 -2.32
C GLY A 93 5.31 -10.93 -2.65
N GLY A 94 5.69 -9.89 -1.90
CA GLY A 94 5.19 -8.53 -2.11
C GLY A 94 4.05 -8.07 -1.19
N VAL A 95 3.49 -8.92 -0.33
CA VAL A 95 2.45 -8.53 0.66
C VAL A 95 2.80 -8.93 2.10
N PRO A 96 2.31 -8.17 3.12
CA PRO A 96 1.58 -6.91 2.99
C PRO A 96 2.51 -5.78 2.49
N ALA A 97 2.02 -4.95 1.58
CA ALA A 97 2.67 -3.69 1.22
C ALA A 97 1.80 -2.52 1.69
N VAL A 98 2.38 -1.62 2.47
CA VAL A 98 1.65 -0.51 3.09
C VAL A 98 2.13 0.81 2.51
N PHE A 99 1.16 1.65 2.11
CA PHE A 99 1.38 3.02 1.67
C PHE A 99 0.69 3.98 2.63
N VAL A 100 1.34 5.12 2.88
CA VAL A 100 0.85 6.20 3.75
C VAL A 100 1.02 7.51 3.00
N GLY A 101 -0.09 8.22 2.77
CA GLY A 101 -0.13 9.47 1.98
C GLY A 101 0.43 9.32 0.57
N GLY A 102 0.12 8.22 -0.11
CA GLY A 102 0.63 7.92 -1.46
C GLY A 102 2.09 7.45 -1.52
N LYS A 103 2.81 7.39 -0.40
CA LYS A 103 4.21 6.94 -0.35
C LYS A 103 4.32 5.53 0.20
N LEU A 104 5.22 4.73 -0.36
CA LEU A 104 5.51 3.38 0.14
C LEU A 104 6.15 3.48 1.53
N LEU A 105 5.42 3.03 2.55
CA LEU A 105 5.98 2.86 3.88
C LEU A 105 6.85 1.60 3.91
N GLY A 106 6.36 0.50 3.36
CA GLY A 106 7.11 -0.76 3.22
C GLY A 106 6.27 -2.00 3.56
N GLY A 107 6.98 -3.09 3.84
CA GLY A 107 6.38 -4.37 4.24
C GLY A 107 6.10 -4.46 5.74
N VAL A 108 5.74 -5.66 6.20
CA VAL A 108 5.46 -5.92 7.62
C VAL A 108 6.59 -5.47 8.55
N GLU A 109 7.86 -5.73 8.20
CA GLU A 109 9.01 -5.36 9.05
C GLU A 109 9.11 -3.85 9.28
N LYS A 110 8.92 -3.06 8.21
CA LYS A 110 9.03 -1.61 8.28
C LYS A 110 7.85 -1.00 9.05
N VAL A 111 6.64 -1.52 8.84
CA VAL A 111 5.44 -1.13 9.60
C VAL A 111 5.63 -1.42 11.09
N MET A 112 6.11 -2.62 11.43
CA MET A 112 6.38 -3.01 12.82
C MET A 112 7.48 -2.16 13.44
N SER A 113 8.58 -1.92 12.71
CA SER A 113 9.64 -1.02 13.16
C SER A 113 9.08 0.37 13.49
N CYS A 114 8.29 0.96 12.59
CA CYS A 114 7.63 2.26 12.81
C CYS A 114 6.67 2.27 14.00
N HIS A 115 5.98 1.15 14.26
CA HIS A 115 5.10 1.03 15.41
C HIS A 115 5.92 1.00 16.72
N ILE A 116 6.96 0.16 16.78
CA ILE A 116 7.80 -0.03 17.97
C ILE A 116 8.56 1.26 18.33
N ASN A 117 9.07 1.97 17.32
CA ASN A 117 9.81 3.21 17.53
C ASN A 117 8.90 4.44 17.70
N GLY A 118 7.58 4.27 17.66
CA GLY A 118 6.60 5.35 17.85
C GLY A 118 6.43 6.32 16.68
N SER A 119 7.14 6.12 15.54
CA SER A 119 7.03 7.00 14.36
C SER A 119 5.78 6.76 13.51
N LEU A 120 5.07 5.65 13.71
CA LEU A 120 3.89 5.33 12.90
C LEU A 120 2.74 6.32 13.16
N VAL A 121 2.45 6.64 14.41
CA VAL A 121 1.38 7.59 14.79
C VAL A 121 1.59 8.99 14.19
N PRO A 122 2.75 9.65 14.31
CA PRO A 122 2.95 10.97 13.72
C PRO A 122 2.86 10.95 12.18
N LEU A 123 3.32 9.89 11.51
CA LEU A 123 3.15 9.73 10.07
C LEU A 123 1.66 9.67 9.68
N LEU A 124 0.86 8.92 10.43
CA LEU A 124 -0.59 8.81 10.20
C LEU A 124 -1.32 10.13 10.44
N LYS A 125 -0.92 10.89 11.46
CA LYS A 125 -1.47 12.24 11.71
C LYS A 125 -1.15 13.21 10.58
N GLN A 126 0.07 13.18 10.06
CA GLN A 126 0.51 14.06 8.97
C GLN A 126 -0.35 13.90 7.70
N VAL A 127 -0.83 12.68 7.43
CA VAL A 127 -1.67 12.40 6.26
C VAL A 127 -3.17 12.47 6.56
N GLY A 128 -3.56 12.92 7.76
CA GLY A 128 -4.96 13.06 8.18
C GLY A 128 -5.68 11.72 8.39
N ALA A 129 -4.94 10.61 8.50
CA ALA A 129 -5.50 9.28 8.74
C ALA A 129 -5.90 9.04 10.20
N LEU A 130 -5.48 9.93 11.11
CA LEU A 130 -5.76 9.88 12.54
C LEU A 130 -5.98 11.30 13.09
N TRP A 131 -7.07 11.52 13.85
CA TRP A 131 -7.54 12.83 14.33
C TRP A 131 -7.44 13.02 15.86
N LEU A 132 -6.61 12.24 16.56
CA LEU A 132 -6.39 12.37 18.02
C LEU A 132 -5.51 13.56 18.40
#